data_AF-A0A180ES55-F1
#
_entry.id   AF-A0A180ES55-F1
#
_cell.length_a   1.000
_cell.length_b   1.000
_cell.length_c   1.000
_cell.angle_alpha   90.00
_cell.angle_beta   90.00
_cell.angle_gamma   90.00
#
_symmetry.space_group_name_H-M   'P 1'
#
loop_
_entity.id
_entity.type
_entity.pdbx_description
1 polymer ?
#
loop_
_entity_poly.entity_id
_entity_poly.type
_entity_poly.pdbx_seq_one_letter_code
_entity_poly.pdbx_strand_id
1 'polypeptide(L)'
;MPNPYDDILKSEDGEQRSTPKAETSGFKPTVDLDDPRFLNTGPEPLDEILEDIEAFNVQAAKFSQLLSQLSVADHKVKSNVARMFFIMDDPQDRGSLAGERQYHALKEKKFRLIAAPMRELAILHLATVQQFNRDIDKNYYSVEKTDRAVQSDITRAINGINLQRRVLADACNNLQILHTGLKDTERRIKTYVNAGGVDNISVSEYELIVRQREELTSGREHHLDYEFFDVNLLDKTAISLGIYLKETSSQYLNKLERAVL
;
A
#
# COMPACT_ATOMS: atom_id res chain seq x y z
N MET A 1 41.56 68.75 16.90
CA MET A 1 40.95 67.85 17.90
C MET A 1 41.87 66.65 18.03
N PRO A 2 42.27 66.22 19.24
CA PRO A 2 43.16 65.07 19.43
C PRO A 2 42.41 63.76 19.15
N ASN A 3 43.12 62.77 18.60
CA ASN A 3 42.58 61.45 18.28
C ASN A 3 42.49 60.60 19.58
N PRO A 4 41.33 60.05 19.95
CA PRO A 4 41.12 59.37 21.24
C PRO A 4 41.82 58.02 21.42
N TYR A 5 42.64 57.59 20.45
CA TYR A 5 43.37 56.31 20.50
C TYR A 5 44.88 56.46 20.72
N ASP A 6 45.38 57.70 20.81
CA ASP A 6 46.81 57.96 20.99
C ASP A 6 47.33 57.54 22.38
N ASP A 7 46.45 57.36 23.37
CA ASP A 7 46.80 56.93 24.73
C ASP A 7 46.96 55.40 24.89
N ILE A 8 46.55 54.60 23.89
CA ILE A 8 46.65 53.13 23.97
C ILE A 8 48.01 52.62 23.48
N LEU A 9 48.72 53.42 22.68
CA LEU A 9 49.95 53.01 21.99
C LEU A 9 51.24 53.58 22.62
N LYS A 10 51.14 54.27 23.76
CA LYS A 10 52.31 54.76 24.51
C LYS A 10 52.39 54.12 25.88
N SER A 11 53.04 52.96 25.91
CA SER A 11 53.77 52.49 27.10
C SER A 11 54.98 51.72 26.59
N GLU A 12 56.14 52.35 26.76
CA GLU A 12 57.47 51.80 26.48
C GLU A 12 57.86 50.75 27.53
N ASP A 13 58.60 49.77 27.02
CA ASP A 13 59.71 49.03 27.63
C ASP A 13 59.50 48.12 28.85
N GLY A 14 59.62 46.83 28.55
CA GLY A 14 60.40 45.91 29.37
C GLY A 14 59.67 44.63 29.77
N GLU A 15 59.67 43.59 28.92
CA GLU A 15 59.94 42.20 29.31
C GLU A 15 59.99 41.26 28.10
N GLN A 16 60.78 40.19 28.25
CA GLN A 16 61.35 39.38 27.17
C GLN A 16 60.34 38.57 26.34
N ARG A 17 60.66 38.44 25.05
CA ARG A 17 60.00 37.55 24.08
C ARG A 17 59.98 36.09 24.55
N SER A 18 58.78 35.55 24.71
CA SER A 18 58.50 34.15 24.39
C SER A 18 57.32 34.10 23.43
N THR A 19 57.55 33.77 22.16
CA THR A 19 56.48 33.51 21.19
C THR A 19 55.68 32.29 21.62
N PRO A 20 54.38 32.40 21.96
CA PRO A 20 53.52 31.23 22.02
C PRO A 20 53.27 30.80 20.58
N LYS A 21 53.52 29.52 20.31
CA LYS A 21 53.27 28.87 19.02
C LYS A 21 51.88 29.24 18.51
N ALA A 22 51.77 29.51 17.21
CA ALA A 22 50.50 29.51 16.52
C ALA A 22 49.83 28.15 16.77
N GLU A 23 48.87 28.13 17.69
CA GLU A 23 47.87 27.08 17.71
C GLU A 23 47.09 27.27 16.42
N THR A 24 47.48 26.52 15.39
CA THR A 24 46.57 26.16 14.31
C THR A 24 45.32 25.66 15.00
N SER A 25 44.31 26.52 15.05
CA SER A 25 42.94 26.17 15.39
C SER A 25 42.59 25.02 14.46
N GLY A 26 42.70 23.80 14.97
CA GLY A 26 42.25 22.62 14.28
C GLY A 26 40.75 22.80 14.13
N PHE A 27 40.34 23.33 12.98
CA PHE A 27 39.00 23.12 12.47
C PHE A 27 38.91 21.61 12.29
N LYS A 28 38.49 20.91 13.35
CA LYS A 28 37.97 19.56 13.20
C LYS A 28 36.66 19.78 12.47
N PRO A 29 36.53 19.39 11.19
CA PRO A 29 35.22 19.35 10.59
C PRO A 29 34.37 18.49 11.52
N THR A 30 33.31 19.06 12.08
CA THR A 30 32.31 18.32 12.88
C THR A 30 31.55 17.31 12.04
N VAL A 31 31.79 17.32 10.72
CA VAL A 31 31.30 16.39 9.73
C VAL A 31 32.42 15.43 9.40
N ASP A 32 32.22 14.16 9.71
CA ASP A 32 33.06 13.08 9.20
C ASP A 32 32.83 12.99 7.69
N LEU A 33 33.80 13.45 6.90
CA LEU A 33 33.71 13.46 5.44
C LEU A 33 33.85 12.04 4.85
N ASP A 34 34.30 11.08 5.67
CA ASP A 34 34.38 9.65 5.36
C ASP A 34 33.15 8.88 5.89
N ASP A 35 32.10 9.58 6.33
CA ASP A 35 30.84 8.93 6.72
C ASP A 35 30.25 8.18 5.51
N PRO A 36 29.91 6.89 5.65
CA PRO A 36 29.34 6.09 4.56
C PRO A 36 28.03 6.67 3.97
N ARG A 37 27.37 7.61 4.66
CA ARG A 37 26.24 8.40 4.14
C ARG A 37 26.61 9.42 3.05
N PHE A 38 27.89 9.76 2.90
CA PHE A 38 28.39 10.68 1.86
C PHE A 38 29.09 9.96 0.70
N LEU A 39 29.25 8.63 0.79
CA LEU A 39 29.74 7.79 -0.31
C LEU A 39 28.59 7.46 -1.29
N ASN A 40 27.97 8.48 -1.88
CA ASN A 40 26.90 8.33 -2.88
C ASN A 40 27.48 7.89 -4.23
N THR A 41 27.71 6.58 -4.39
CA THR A 41 28.00 5.96 -5.70
C THR A 41 26.79 5.24 -6.30
N GLY A 42 25.63 5.29 -5.62
CA GLY A 42 24.36 4.71 -6.05
C GLY A 42 23.30 5.78 -6.38
N PRO A 43 22.14 5.38 -6.95
CA PRO A 43 21.03 6.29 -7.23
C PRO A 43 20.51 6.98 -5.96
N GLU A 44 19.99 8.21 -6.08
CA GLU A 44 19.44 8.91 -4.92
C GLU A 44 18.18 8.20 -4.39
N PRO A 45 17.98 8.09 -3.05
CA PRO A 45 16.87 7.34 -2.47
C PRO A 45 15.48 7.79 -2.94
N LEU A 46 15.30 9.10 -3.18
CA LEU A 46 14.03 9.63 -3.66
C LEU A 46 13.74 9.24 -5.12
N ASP A 47 14.77 9.07 -5.95
CA ASP A 47 14.61 8.60 -7.33
C ASP A 47 14.24 7.12 -7.36
N GLU A 48 14.89 6.30 -6.54
CA GLU A 48 14.55 4.88 -6.40
C GLU A 48 13.07 4.70 -5.99
N ILE A 49 12.58 5.49 -5.03
CA ILE A 49 11.17 5.46 -4.62
C ILE A 49 10.23 5.83 -5.79
N LEU A 50 10.61 6.82 -6.60
CA LEU A 50 9.81 7.21 -7.77
C LEU A 50 9.82 6.14 -8.86
N GLU A 51 10.94 5.43 -9.04
CA GLU A 51 11.05 4.27 -9.94
C GLU A 51 10.18 3.11 -9.47
N ASP A 52 10.17 2.80 -8.16
CA ASP A 52 9.29 1.80 -7.56
C ASP A 52 7.80 2.13 -7.77
N ILE A 53 7.44 3.40 -7.62
CA ILE A 53 6.07 3.87 -7.88
C ILE A 53 5.71 3.68 -9.36
N GLU A 54 6.64 3.95 -10.27
CA GLU A 54 6.42 3.75 -11.70
C GLU A 54 6.28 2.25 -12.05
N ALA A 55 7.12 1.40 -11.46
CA ALA A 55 7.03 -0.05 -11.60
C ALA A 55 5.66 -0.58 -11.12
N PHE A 56 5.18 -0.08 -9.98
CA PHE A 56 3.81 -0.36 -9.52
C PHE A 56 2.77 0.11 -10.54
N ASN A 57 2.87 1.34 -11.05
CA ASN A 57 1.88 1.91 -11.97
C ASN A 57 1.75 1.09 -13.26
N VAL A 58 2.87 0.60 -13.80
CA VAL A 58 2.89 -0.27 -14.98
C VAL A 58 2.12 -1.57 -14.74
N GLN A 59 2.30 -2.20 -13.58
CA GLN A 59 1.56 -3.41 -13.22
C GLN A 59 0.09 -3.11 -12.90
N ALA A 60 -0.17 -2.02 -12.18
CA ALA A 60 -1.50 -1.56 -11.81
C ALA A 60 -2.37 -1.22 -13.03
N ALA A 61 -1.78 -0.72 -14.12
CA ALA A 61 -2.49 -0.47 -15.37
C ALA A 61 -3.05 -1.77 -15.98
N LYS A 62 -2.24 -2.82 -16.07
CA LYS A 62 -2.66 -4.15 -16.55
C LYS A 62 -3.71 -4.74 -15.61
N PHE A 63 -3.51 -4.60 -14.31
CA PHE A 63 -4.44 -5.07 -13.30
C PHE A 63 -5.80 -4.34 -13.35
N SER A 64 -5.81 -3.03 -13.56
CA SER A 64 -7.04 -2.25 -13.72
C SER A 64 -7.82 -2.67 -14.96
N GLN A 65 -7.13 -2.97 -16.07
CA GLN A 65 -7.75 -3.55 -17.25
C GLN A 65 -8.37 -4.93 -16.96
N LEU A 66 -7.66 -5.79 -16.22
CA LEU A 66 -8.18 -7.08 -15.77
C LEU A 66 -9.45 -6.91 -14.94
N LEU A 67 -9.45 -6.02 -13.93
CA LEU A 67 -10.63 -5.74 -13.10
C LEU A 67 -11.83 -5.30 -13.95
N SER A 68 -11.60 -4.43 -14.93
CA SER A 68 -12.64 -3.99 -15.86
C SER A 68 -13.18 -5.12 -16.74
N GLN A 69 -12.32 -6.03 -17.22
CA GLN A 69 -12.72 -7.16 -18.07
C GLN A 69 -13.49 -8.23 -17.28
N LEU A 70 -13.17 -8.40 -16.00
CA LEU A 70 -13.83 -9.38 -15.14
C LEU A 70 -15.26 -8.96 -14.77
N SER A 71 -15.63 -7.68 -14.93
CA SER A 71 -16.97 -7.13 -14.65
C SER A 71 -17.57 -7.64 -13.34
N VAL A 72 -16.77 -7.61 -12.26
CA VAL A 72 -17.15 -8.18 -10.96
C VAL A 72 -18.41 -7.53 -10.38
N ALA A 73 -18.65 -6.26 -10.71
CA ALA A 73 -19.85 -5.51 -10.32
C ALA A 73 -21.17 -6.21 -10.71
N ASP A 74 -21.19 -6.99 -11.79
CA ASP A 74 -22.38 -7.73 -12.24
C ASP A 74 -22.78 -8.84 -11.26
N HIS A 75 -21.82 -9.33 -10.47
CA HIS A 75 -22.04 -10.36 -9.46
C HIS A 75 -22.49 -9.78 -8.11
N LYS A 76 -22.62 -8.45 -8.00
CA LYS A 76 -23.03 -7.79 -6.76
C LYS A 76 -24.43 -8.23 -6.34
N VAL A 77 -24.50 -8.82 -5.15
CA VAL A 77 -25.77 -9.22 -4.53
C VAL A 77 -26.49 -7.96 -4.07
N LYS A 78 -27.72 -7.74 -4.54
CA LYS A 78 -28.56 -6.62 -4.11
C LYS A 78 -29.10 -6.90 -2.70
N SER A 79 -29.16 -5.86 -1.86
CA SER A 79 -29.48 -5.95 -0.42
C SER A 79 -30.70 -6.83 -0.11
N ASN A 80 -30.52 -7.73 0.86
CA ASN A 80 -31.49 -8.72 1.34
C ASN A 80 -32.78 -8.14 1.92
N VAL A 81 -32.79 -6.86 2.33
CA VAL A 81 -33.98 -6.24 2.94
C VAL A 81 -35.13 -6.17 1.93
N ALA A 82 -34.84 -5.91 0.65
CA ALA A 82 -35.85 -5.89 -0.40
C ALA A 82 -36.43 -7.29 -0.69
N ARG A 83 -35.62 -8.34 -0.60
CA ARG A 83 -36.03 -9.74 -0.83
C ARG A 83 -36.97 -10.29 0.26
N MET A 84 -36.97 -9.70 1.47
CA MET A 84 -37.92 -10.07 2.53
C MET A 84 -39.34 -9.55 2.29
N PHE A 85 -39.48 -8.46 1.51
CA PHE A 85 -40.77 -7.80 1.27
C PHE A 85 -41.32 -8.02 -0.15
N PHE A 86 -40.48 -8.48 -1.09
CA PHE A 86 -40.88 -8.75 -2.47
C PHE A 86 -40.37 -10.11 -2.93
N ILE A 87 -41.25 -10.92 -3.54
CA ILE A 87 -40.84 -12.07 -4.36
C ILE A 87 -40.19 -11.48 -5.61
N MET A 88 -38.90 -11.19 -5.52
CA MET A 88 -38.08 -10.82 -6.66
C MET A 88 -37.42 -12.09 -7.18
N ASP A 89 -37.64 -12.40 -8.46
CA ASP A 89 -36.81 -13.37 -9.17
C ASP A 89 -35.35 -12.94 -9.01
N ASP A 90 -34.52 -13.86 -8.50
CA ASP A 90 -33.09 -13.61 -8.36
C ASP A 90 -32.46 -13.63 -9.76
N PRO A 91 -31.98 -12.49 -10.30
CA PRO A 91 -31.45 -12.43 -11.66
C PRO A 91 -30.18 -13.28 -11.84
N GLN A 92 -29.61 -13.79 -10.75
CA GLN A 92 -28.43 -14.65 -10.74
C GLN A 92 -28.74 -16.14 -10.55
N ASP A 93 -30.01 -16.52 -10.37
CA ASP A 93 -30.41 -17.93 -10.26
C ASP A 93 -30.20 -18.65 -11.60
N ARG A 94 -29.59 -19.84 -11.52
CA ARG A 94 -29.27 -20.69 -12.67
C ARG A 94 -30.26 -21.84 -12.85
N GLY A 95 -31.21 -22.02 -11.92
CA GLY A 95 -32.33 -22.95 -12.02
C GLY A 95 -31.96 -24.45 -11.97
N SER A 96 -30.67 -24.80 -11.87
CA SER A 96 -30.18 -26.18 -11.77
C SER A 96 -28.92 -26.25 -10.92
N LEU A 97 -28.65 -27.41 -10.31
CA LEU A 97 -27.44 -27.63 -9.51
C LEU A 97 -26.19 -27.50 -10.38
N ALA A 98 -26.23 -28.04 -11.60
CA ALA A 98 -25.13 -27.95 -12.55
C ALA A 98 -24.81 -26.48 -12.91
N GLY A 99 -25.84 -25.66 -13.15
CA GLY A 99 -25.68 -24.23 -13.43
C GLY A 99 -25.10 -23.45 -12.25
N GLU A 100 -25.59 -23.71 -11.03
CA GLU A 100 -25.04 -23.06 -9.83
C GLU A 100 -23.59 -23.47 -9.55
N ARG A 101 -23.22 -24.74 -9.76
CA ARG A 101 -21.83 -25.21 -9.64
C ARG A 101 -20.90 -24.52 -10.65
N GLN A 102 -21.32 -24.41 -11.91
CA GLN A 102 -20.55 -23.68 -12.93
C GLN A 102 -20.38 -22.21 -12.58
N TYR A 103 -21.44 -21.58 -12.06
CA TYR A 103 -21.41 -20.18 -11.68
C TYR A 103 -20.56 -19.93 -10.42
N HIS A 104 -20.58 -20.85 -9.46
CA HIS A 104 -19.68 -20.85 -8.30
C HIS A 104 -18.22 -20.94 -8.75
N ALA A 105 -17.89 -21.94 -9.57
CA ALA A 105 -16.54 -22.13 -10.11
C ALA A 105 -16.04 -20.92 -10.93
N LEU A 106 -16.93 -20.27 -11.69
CA LEU A 106 -16.61 -19.03 -12.38
C LEU A 106 -16.22 -17.93 -11.40
N LYS A 107 -17.00 -17.71 -10.34
CA LYS A 107 -16.71 -16.70 -9.32
C LYS A 107 -15.39 -16.99 -8.60
N GLU A 108 -15.12 -18.25 -8.26
CA GLU A 108 -13.84 -18.64 -7.66
C GLU A 108 -12.66 -18.37 -8.61
N LYS A 109 -12.80 -18.70 -9.89
CA LYS A 109 -11.78 -18.42 -10.90
C LYS A 109 -11.50 -16.91 -10.99
N LYS A 110 -12.55 -16.08 -11.00
CA LYS A 110 -12.39 -14.62 -10.98
C LYS A 110 -11.70 -14.14 -9.69
N PHE A 111 -12.02 -14.74 -8.55
CA PHE A 111 -11.39 -14.40 -7.27
C PHE A 111 -9.88 -14.66 -7.32
N ARG A 112 -9.45 -15.86 -7.74
CA ARG A 112 -8.03 -16.21 -7.88
C ARG A 112 -7.30 -15.30 -8.88
N LEU A 113 -7.94 -14.98 -10.01
CA LEU A 113 -7.39 -14.06 -11.01
C LEU A 113 -7.14 -12.65 -10.47
N ILE A 114 -7.90 -12.21 -9.47
CA ILE A 114 -7.69 -10.91 -8.82
C ILE A 114 -6.69 -11.01 -7.67
N ALA A 115 -6.80 -12.04 -6.83
CA ALA A 115 -6.01 -12.20 -5.63
C ALA A 115 -4.50 -12.34 -5.90
N ALA A 116 -4.11 -13.09 -6.94
CA ALA A 116 -2.71 -13.27 -7.30
C ALA A 116 -2.00 -11.94 -7.66
N PRO A 117 -2.45 -11.16 -8.66
CA PRO A 117 -1.83 -9.86 -8.98
C PRO A 117 -2.01 -8.82 -7.86
N MET A 118 -3.09 -8.87 -7.08
CA MET A 118 -3.26 -7.99 -5.91
C MET A 118 -2.14 -8.20 -4.89
N ARG A 119 -1.70 -9.44 -4.67
CA ARG A 119 -0.57 -9.77 -3.78
C ARG A 119 0.74 -9.20 -4.30
N GLU A 120 1.03 -9.36 -5.59
CA GLU A 120 2.25 -8.81 -6.20
C GLU A 120 2.31 -7.28 -6.03
N LEU A 121 1.19 -6.60 -6.28
CA LEU A 121 1.06 -5.16 -6.05
C LEU A 121 1.19 -4.79 -4.57
N ALA A 122 0.64 -5.59 -3.65
CA ALA A 122 0.77 -5.34 -2.21
C ALA A 122 2.22 -5.45 -1.73
N ILE A 123 3.01 -6.39 -2.28
CA ILE A 123 4.44 -6.53 -2.00
C ILE A 123 5.22 -5.30 -2.49
N LEU A 124 4.96 -4.85 -3.72
CA LEU A 124 5.57 -3.63 -4.25
C LEU A 124 5.21 -2.40 -3.40
N HIS A 125 3.94 -2.27 -3.03
CA HIS A 125 3.50 -1.19 -2.15
C HIS A 125 4.21 -1.22 -0.79
N LEU A 126 4.38 -2.41 -0.20
CA LEU A 126 5.11 -2.58 1.05
C LEU A 126 6.57 -2.12 0.90
N ALA A 127 7.27 -2.56 -0.15
CA ALA A 127 8.65 -2.16 -0.42
C ALA A 127 8.77 -0.63 -0.55
N THR A 128 7.92 0.00 -1.36
CA THR A 128 7.90 1.47 -1.54
C THR A 128 7.67 2.20 -0.21
N VAL A 129 6.71 1.74 0.61
CA VAL A 129 6.38 2.38 1.90
C VAL A 129 7.49 2.17 2.93
N GLN A 130 8.16 1.01 2.93
CA GLN A 130 9.32 0.75 3.77
C GLN A 130 10.47 1.70 3.42
N GLN A 131 10.82 1.79 2.13
CA GLN A 131 11.89 2.66 1.65
C GLN A 131 11.59 4.13 1.94
N PHE A 132 10.37 4.59 1.63
CA PHE A 132 9.94 5.96 1.92
C PHE A 132 10.03 6.30 3.41
N ASN A 133 9.59 5.42 4.31
CA ASN A 133 9.63 5.70 5.74
C ASN A 133 11.06 5.67 6.31
N ARG A 134 11.95 4.84 5.76
CA ARG A 134 13.35 4.69 6.15
C ARG A 134 14.19 5.89 5.70
N ASP A 135 14.05 6.28 4.44
CA ASP A 135 15.01 7.16 3.77
C ASP A 135 14.53 8.61 3.67
N ILE A 136 13.21 8.86 3.71
CA ILE A 136 12.63 10.20 3.58
C ILE A 136 12.14 10.71 4.95
N ASP A 137 12.74 11.81 5.42
CA ASP A 137 12.31 12.52 6.62
C ASP A 137 12.25 14.05 6.41
N LYS A 138 11.97 14.79 7.48
CA LYS A 138 11.85 16.26 7.43
C LYS A 138 13.16 16.97 7.06
N ASN A 139 14.28 16.30 7.24
CA ASN A 139 15.63 16.81 6.99
C ASN A 139 16.24 16.18 5.74
N TYR A 140 15.44 15.46 4.92
CA TYR A 140 15.93 14.87 3.69
C TYR A 140 16.49 15.96 2.77
N TYR A 141 17.68 15.70 2.24
CA TYR A 141 18.41 16.58 1.36
C TYR A 141 18.98 15.77 0.21
N SER A 142 18.93 16.33 -1.00
CA SER A 142 19.50 15.76 -2.22
C SER A 142 20.74 16.55 -2.60
N VAL A 143 21.79 15.86 -3.04
CA VAL A 143 23.03 16.51 -3.47
C VAL A 143 22.89 16.99 -4.92
N GLU A 144 22.05 16.33 -5.70
CA GLU A 144 21.87 16.59 -7.13
C GLU A 144 20.72 17.56 -7.45
N LYS A 145 19.77 17.72 -6.52
CA LYS A 145 18.53 18.49 -6.76
C LYS A 145 18.40 19.69 -5.84
N THR A 146 17.76 20.74 -6.36
CA THR A 146 17.37 21.91 -5.55
C THR A 146 16.29 21.56 -4.53
N ASP A 147 16.23 22.26 -3.40
CA ASP A 147 15.18 22.07 -2.37
C ASP A 147 13.76 22.08 -2.95
N ARG A 148 13.50 22.94 -3.93
CA ARG A 148 12.19 23.00 -4.61
C ARG A 148 11.89 21.72 -5.39
N ALA A 149 12.88 21.16 -6.07
CA ALA A 149 12.72 19.91 -6.81
C ALA A 149 12.52 18.73 -5.83
N VAL A 150 13.29 18.69 -4.73
CA VAL A 150 13.12 17.70 -3.67
C VAL A 150 11.71 17.72 -3.08
N GLN A 151 11.18 18.89 -2.73
CA GLN A 151 9.82 19.01 -2.18
C GLN A 151 8.74 18.59 -3.19
N SER A 152 8.95 18.90 -4.47
CA SER A 152 8.07 18.46 -5.56
C SER A 152 8.07 16.93 -5.68
N ASP A 153 9.24 16.30 -5.65
CA ASP A 153 9.41 14.86 -5.78
C ASP A 153 8.87 14.10 -4.57
N ILE A 154 9.06 14.61 -3.35
CA ILE A 154 8.43 14.06 -2.13
C ILE A 154 6.91 14.11 -2.25
N THR A 155 6.35 15.22 -2.73
CA THR A 155 4.90 15.35 -2.96
C THR A 155 4.42 14.34 -4.00
N ARG A 156 5.18 14.14 -5.08
CA ARG A 156 4.90 13.13 -6.10
C ARG A 156 4.94 11.71 -5.52
N ALA A 157 5.93 11.40 -4.68
CA ALA A 157 6.05 10.11 -4.02
C ALA A 157 4.85 9.83 -3.09
N ILE A 158 4.46 10.79 -2.26
CA ILE A 158 3.28 10.68 -1.39
C ILE A 158 2.00 10.43 -2.20
N ASN A 159 1.81 11.19 -3.29
CA ASN A 159 0.65 11.00 -4.17
C ASN A 159 0.66 9.62 -4.84
N GLY A 160 1.83 9.14 -5.25
CA GLY A 160 2.01 7.78 -5.79
C GLY A 160 1.63 6.71 -4.77
N ILE A 161 2.16 6.77 -3.54
CA ILE A 161 1.81 5.85 -2.45
C ILE A 161 0.30 5.84 -2.17
N ASN A 162 -0.34 7.01 -2.17
CA ASN A 162 -1.79 7.12 -2.00
C ASN A 162 -2.58 6.51 -3.16
N LEU A 163 -2.08 6.62 -4.40
CA LEU A 163 -2.67 5.96 -5.56
C LEU A 163 -2.54 4.44 -5.45
N GLN A 164 -1.38 3.92 -5.04
CA GLN A 164 -1.17 2.49 -4.81
C GLN A 164 -2.21 1.92 -3.83
N ARG A 165 -2.43 2.61 -2.71
CA ARG A 165 -3.46 2.25 -1.72
C ARG A 165 -4.85 2.20 -2.34
N ARG A 166 -5.21 3.17 -3.18
CA ARG A 166 -6.52 3.22 -3.84
C ARG A 166 -6.72 2.03 -4.77
N VAL A 167 -5.71 1.69 -5.58
CA VAL A 167 -5.77 0.52 -6.49
C VAL A 167 -6.00 -0.78 -5.71
N LEU A 168 -5.26 -0.96 -4.60
CA LEU A 168 -5.42 -2.15 -3.74
C LEU A 168 -6.79 -2.18 -3.04
N ALA A 169 -7.33 -1.02 -2.67
CA ALA A 169 -8.67 -0.89 -2.11
C ALA A 169 -9.77 -1.28 -3.10
N ASP A 170 -9.66 -0.82 -4.35
CA ASP A 170 -10.61 -1.15 -5.40
C ASP A 170 -10.59 -2.65 -5.71
N ALA A 171 -9.42 -3.29 -5.66
CA ALA A 171 -9.29 -4.73 -5.76
C ALA A 171 -9.94 -5.47 -4.59
N CYS A 172 -9.71 -5.01 -3.35
CA CYS A 172 -10.34 -5.56 -2.16
C CYS A 172 -11.88 -5.53 -2.27
N ASN A 173 -12.45 -4.40 -2.70
CA ASN A 173 -13.88 -4.27 -2.92
C ASN A 173 -14.40 -5.29 -3.97
N ASN A 174 -13.66 -5.53 -5.05
CA ASN A 174 -14.02 -6.57 -6.03
C ASN A 174 -13.99 -7.98 -5.39
N LEU A 175 -12.97 -8.29 -4.58
CA LEU A 175 -12.90 -9.56 -3.85
C LEU A 175 -14.08 -9.72 -2.86
N GLN A 176 -14.47 -8.66 -2.15
CA GLN A 176 -15.64 -8.67 -1.26
C GLN A 176 -16.96 -8.92 -2.00
N ILE A 177 -17.13 -8.33 -3.19
CA ILE A 177 -18.29 -8.59 -4.06
C ILE A 177 -18.33 -10.08 -4.45
N LEU A 178 -17.20 -10.64 -4.88
CA LEU A 178 -17.10 -12.06 -5.24
C LEU A 178 -17.33 -12.97 -4.03
N HIS A 179 -16.79 -12.64 -2.85
CA HIS A 179 -17.00 -13.38 -1.61
C HIS A 179 -18.48 -13.45 -1.24
N THR A 180 -19.17 -12.31 -1.27
CA THR A 180 -20.60 -12.24 -1.02
C THR A 180 -21.38 -13.01 -2.08
N GLY A 181 -20.99 -12.88 -3.34
CA GLY A 181 -21.59 -13.62 -4.46
C GLY A 181 -21.40 -15.13 -4.37
N LEU A 182 -20.26 -15.62 -3.87
CA LEU A 182 -20.01 -17.04 -3.65
C LEU A 182 -20.91 -17.60 -2.56
N LYS A 183 -21.01 -16.90 -1.41
CA LYS A 183 -21.94 -17.26 -0.31
C LYS A 183 -23.40 -17.32 -0.76
N ASP A 184 -23.82 -16.40 -1.62
CA ASP A 184 -25.17 -16.37 -2.17
C ASP A 184 -25.41 -17.55 -3.13
N THR A 185 -24.45 -17.89 -3.98
CA THR A 185 -24.49 -19.12 -4.79
C THR A 185 -24.50 -20.38 -3.93
N GLU A 186 -23.71 -20.46 -2.86
CA GLU A 186 -23.74 -21.57 -1.90
C GLU A 186 -25.11 -21.70 -1.23
N ARG A 187 -25.76 -20.58 -0.91
CA ARG A 187 -27.13 -20.61 -0.37
C ARG A 187 -28.13 -21.21 -1.36
N ARG A 188 -27.97 -20.96 -2.67
CA ARG A 188 -28.78 -21.61 -3.71
C ARG A 188 -28.42 -23.08 -3.86
N ILE A 189 -27.12 -23.45 -3.89
CA ILE A 189 -26.68 -24.86 -3.95
C ILE A 189 -27.27 -25.67 -2.77
N LYS A 190 -27.39 -25.05 -1.60
CA LYS A 190 -27.94 -25.70 -0.40
C LYS A 190 -29.37 -26.24 -0.58
N THR A 191 -30.18 -25.68 -1.48
CA THR A 191 -31.55 -26.17 -1.72
C THR A 191 -31.59 -27.53 -2.40
N TYR A 192 -30.49 -27.93 -3.05
CA TYR A 192 -30.33 -29.23 -3.72
C TYR A 192 -29.74 -30.31 -2.82
N VAL A 193 -29.47 -30.00 -1.55
CA VAL A 193 -28.90 -30.97 -0.59
C VAL A 193 -29.94 -32.03 -0.25
N ASN A 194 -29.62 -33.29 -0.54
CA ASN A 194 -30.53 -34.43 -0.35
C ASN A 194 -31.91 -34.26 -1.01
N ALA A 195 -32.00 -33.47 -2.08
CA ALA A 195 -33.26 -33.25 -2.82
C ALA A 195 -33.71 -34.48 -3.63
N GLY A 196 -32.79 -35.41 -3.91
CA GLY A 196 -33.05 -36.59 -4.75
C GLY A 196 -33.10 -36.25 -6.25
N GLY A 197 -33.09 -37.28 -7.10
CA GLY A 197 -33.08 -37.09 -8.56
C GLY A 197 -31.75 -36.59 -9.12
N VAL A 198 -31.80 -35.87 -10.25
CA VAL A 198 -30.62 -35.42 -11.00
C VAL A 198 -29.95 -34.21 -10.35
N ASP A 199 -30.72 -33.30 -9.76
CA ASP A 199 -30.22 -32.13 -9.04
C ASP A 199 -30.07 -32.43 -7.54
N ASN A 200 -29.13 -33.32 -7.22
CA ASN A 200 -28.87 -33.74 -5.85
C ASN A 200 -27.39 -33.63 -5.50
N ILE A 201 -27.09 -33.07 -4.33
CA ILE A 201 -25.77 -33.02 -3.74
C ILE A 201 -25.82 -33.55 -2.30
N SER A 202 -24.78 -34.26 -1.87
CA SER A 202 -24.67 -34.69 -0.47
C SER A 202 -24.32 -33.52 0.45
N VAL A 203 -24.64 -33.65 1.74
CA VAL A 203 -24.22 -32.67 2.77
C VAL A 203 -22.70 -32.51 2.77
N SER A 204 -21.96 -33.62 2.67
CA SER A 204 -20.50 -33.61 2.69
C SER A 204 -19.90 -32.86 1.49
N GLU A 205 -20.44 -33.05 0.28
CA GLU A 205 -20.00 -32.28 -0.89
C GLU A 205 -20.31 -30.79 -0.74
N TYR A 206 -21.48 -30.43 -0.20
CA TYR A 206 -21.80 -29.03 0.07
C TYR A 206 -20.82 -28.41 1.08
N GLU A 207 -20.50 -29.12 2.16
CA GLU A 207 -19.51 -28.66 3.15
C GLU A 207 -18.12 -28.49 2.54
N LEU A 208 -17.71 -29.35 1.61
CA LEU A 208 -16.46 -29.20 0.88
C LEU A 208 -16.43 -27.91 0.05
N ILE A 209 -17.51 -27.58 -0.66
CA ILE A 209 -17.64 -26.33 -1.42
C ILE A 209 -17.48 -25.12 -0.49
N VAL A 210 -18.16 -25.12 0.66
CA VAL A 210 -18.07 -24.03 1.64
C VAL A 210 -16.66 -23.89 2.19
N ARG A 211 -16.00 -25.01 2.54
CA ARG A 211 -14.61 -24.99 3.05
C ARG A 211 -13.61 -24.50 2.02
N GLN A 212 -13.72 -24.94 0.77
CA GLN A 212 -12.88 -24.45 -0.34
C GLN A 212 -13.01 -22.94 -0.50
N ARG A 213 -14.25 -22.42 -0.43
CA ARG A 213 -14.48 -20.98 -0.45
C ARG A 213 -13.89 -20.27 0.77
N GLU A 214 -13.96 -20.84 1.97
CA GLU A 214 -13.32 -20.27 3.17
C GLU A 214 -11.81 -20.16 3.00
N GLU A 215 -11.17 -21.24 2.56
CA GLU A 215 -9.74 -21.28 2.32
C GLU A 215 -9.32 -20.20 1.32
N LEU A 216 -10.00 -20.15 0.17
CA LEU A 216 -9.76 -19.16 -0.89
C LEU A 216 -9.95 -17.71 -0.39
N THR A 217 -11.06 -17.44 0.31
CA THR A 217 -11.45 -16.07 0.69
C THR A 217 -10.80 -15.58 1.98
N SER A 218 -10.19 -16.47 2.76
CA SER A 218 -9.47 -16.13 4.00
C SER A 218 -8.12 -15.45 3.78
N GLY A 219 -7.61 -15.42 2.55
CA GLY A 219 -6.27 -14.88 2.25
C GLY A 219 -5.12 -15.87 2.49
N ARG A 220 -5.38 -17.02 3.14
CA ARG A 220 -4.36 -18.03 3.45
C ARG A 220 -3.66 -18.59 2.22
N GLU A 221 -4.42 -18.92 1.17
CA GLU A 221 -3.86 -19.45 -0.09
C GLU A 221 -2.87 -18.49 -0.74
N HIS A 222 -3.08 -17.18 -0.57
CA HIS A 222 -2.28 -16.14 -1.22
C HIS A 222 -1.30 -15.44 -0.27
N HIS A 223 -1.23 -15.84 1.01
CA HIS A 223 -0.44 -15.14 2.03
C HIS A 223 -0.71 -13.62 2.02
N LEU A 224 -2.00 -13.26 1.98
CA LEU A 224 -2.41 -11.86 1.95
C LEU A 224 -3.72 -11.67 2.71
N ASP A 225 -3.70 -10.85 3.75
CA ASP A 225 -4.93 -10.36 4.38
C ASP A 225 -5.56 -9.25 3.51
N TYR A 226 -6.57 -9.62 2.71
CA TYR A 226 -7.26 -8.68 1.83
C TYR A 226 -8.00 -7.58 2.60
N GLU A 227 -8.50 -7.89 3.80
CA GLU A 227 -9.31 -6.96 4.60
C GLU A 227 -8.50 -5.77 5.09
N PHE A 228 -7.16 -5.88 5.15
CA PHE A 228 -6.28 -4.75 5.40
C PHE A 228 -6.52 -3.57 4.44
N PHE A 229 -6.84 -3.87 3.17
CA PHE A 229 -7.13 -2.88 2.14
C PHE A 229 -8.62 -2.50 2.07
N ASP A 230 -9.44 -2.92 3.04
CA ASP A 230 -10.80 -2.40 3.16
C ASP A 230 -10.75 -0.97 3.69
N VAL A 231 -10.67 -0.02 2.76
CA VAL A 231 -10.52 1.39 3.07
C VAL A 231 -11.85 1.93 3.59
N ASN A 232 -11.92 2.14 4.91
CA ASN A 232 -13.04 2.81 5.56
C ASN A 232 -13.25 4.24 4.99
N LEU A 233 -14.45 4.79 5.16
CA LEU A 233 -14.81 6.12 4.63
C LEU A 233 -13.82 7.22 5.08
N LEU A 234 -13.25 7.11 6.27
CA LEU A 234 -12.25 8.02 6.81
C LEU A 234 -10.89 7.90 6.11
N ASP A 235 -10.46 6.68 5.78
CA ASP A 235 -9.25 6.47 5.00
C ASP A 235 -9.44 6.94 3.55
N LYS A 236 -10.66 6.80 2.98
CA LYS A 236 -11.01 7.40 1.68
C LYS A 236 -10.88 8.92 1.72
N THR A 237 -11.30 9.57 2.81
CA THR A 237 -11.14 11.02 2.96
C THR A 237 -9.69 11.43 3.12
N ALA A 238 -8.88 10.72 3.93
CA ALA A 238 -7.45 11.02 4.09
C ALA A 238 -6.68 10.84 2.77
N ILE A 239 -6.96 9.75 2.03
CA ILE A 239 -6.42 9.50 0.68
C ILE A 239 -6.88 10.58 -0.31
N SER A 240 -8.13 11.05 -0.23
CA SER A 240 -8.64 12.11 -1.11
C SER A 240 -8.04 13.49 -0.83
N LEU A 241 -7.66 13.75 0.42
CA LEU A 241 -7.04 15.00 0.87
C LEU A 241 -5.50 14.98 0.72
N GLY A 242 -4.92 13.85 0.28
CA GLY A 242 -3.47 13.71 0.07
C GLY A 242 -2.65 13.73 1.36
N ILE A 243 -3.26 13.48 2.52
CA ILE A 243 -2.61 13.61 3.81
C ILE A 243 -1.84 12.31 4.13
N TYR A 244 -0.52 12.40 4.27
CA TYR A 244 0.32 11.31 4.76
C TYR A 244 0.99 11.72 6.08
N LEU A 245 0.52 11.16 7.20
CA LEU A 245 1.05 11.41 8.54
C LEU A 245 2.04 10.32 8.93
N LYS A 246 3.30 10.68 9.25
CA LYS A 246 4.38 9.71 9.53
C LYS A 246 4.14 8.86 10.79
N GLU A 247 3.47 9.39 11.81
CA GLU A 247 3.10 8.61 13.01
C GLU A 247 2.05 7.53 12.69
N THR A 248 1.09 7.84 11.81
CA THR A 248 0.17 6.83 11.27
C THR A 248 0.85 5.91 10.27
N SER A 249 1.96 6.33 9.64
CA SER A 249 2.66 5.51 8.64
C SER A 249 3.46 4.37 9.25
N SER A 250 4.07 4.53 10.44
CA SER A 250 4.73 3.41 11.12
C SER A 250 3.72 2.37 11.63
N GLN A 251 2.58 2.81 12.17
CA GLN A 251 1.50 1.90 12.55
C GLN A 251 0.89 1.20 11.33
N TYR A 252 0.70 1.93 10.23
CA TYR A 252 0.27 1.40 8.94
C TYR A 252 1.28 0.37 8.41
N LEU A 253 2.57 0.69 8.44
CA LEU A 253 3.64 -0.20 7.95
C LEU A 253 3.66 -1.51 8.74
N ASN A 254 3.62 -1.45 10.07
CA ASN A 254 3.57 -2.65 10.91
C ASN A 254 2.35 -3.53 10.62
N LYS A 255 1.21 -2.93 10.28
CA LYS A 255 0.00 -3.66 9.88
C LYS A 255 0.11 -4.23 8.46
N LEU A 256 0.67 -3.46 7.53
CA LEU A 256 0.89 -3.89 6.15
C LEU A 256 1.88 -5.06 6.07
N GLU A 257 2.96 -5.02 6.86
CA GLU A 257 3.90 -6.14 6.98
C GLU A 257 3.17 -7.40 7.44
N ARG A 258 2.34 -7.30 8.49
CA ARG A 258 1.54 -8.44 8.96
C ARG A 258 0.53 -8.94 7.93
N ALA A 259 0.01 -8.06 7.08
CA ALA A 259 -0.96 -8.40 6.06
C ALA A 259 -0.33 -9.15 4.87
N VAL A 260 0.96 -8.95 4.59
CA VAL A 260 1.68 -9.49 3.42
C VAL A 260 2.58 -10.69 3.77
N LEU A 261 2.67 -11.07 5.05
CA LEU A 261 3.39 -12.24 5.58
C LEU A 261 2.54 -13.52 5.51
#